data_AF-A0A834GS01-F1
#
_entry.id   AF-A0A834GS01-F1
#
_cell.length_a   1.000
_cell.length_b   1.000
_cell.length_c   1.000
_cell.angle_alpha   90.00
_cell.angle_beta   90.00
_cell.angle_gamma   90.00
#
_symmetry.space_group_name_H-M   'P 1'
#
loop_
_entity.id
_entity.type
_entity.pdbx_description
1 polymer ?
#
loop_
_entity_poly.entity_id
_entity_poly.type
_entity_poly.pdbx_seq_one_letter_code
_entity_poly.pdbx_strand_id
1 'polypeptide(L)'
;MSIHEQTAAAILAQGALAADGVFLGLALAYVAVRSIIKFTDASSALRKVKDSPSVRVSDLRSVLSPSDGSDTPSEEGKLVIVRGFVEAKSAVDGNWKHLRPNVLVSHESGDRGVIIRRTQTVPFILVESGKWPQNDYLIVNMDGSRHPLPLVTVFHQLQPITPSPYTFLQALFGHDYPVGLLDEEKILPLGKDISAVGICSLRDGVAEIKSCNDLPYFLSDMTKDQMVVDIALRTKILFWSGIVFGALSIGILGFAAVRNWNRWKARRQQRQAQQQNNLAREDADPEIAAEGTEEIPDGELCVICLTRRRRSAFIPCGHLVCCQRCALSVERDLAPKCPVCRQSIRTSVRIYDS
;
A
#
# COMPACT_ATOMS: atom_id res chain seq x y z
N MET A 1 16.30 12.21 6.91
CA MET A 1 15.46 12.01 5.72
C MET A 1 16.38 11.82 4.55
N SER A 2 16.33 10.64 3.92
CA SER A 2 17.26 10.24 2.85
C SER A 2 16.93 10.98 1.55
N ILE A 3 17.95 11.27 0.72
CA ILE A 3 17.78 11.86 -0.63
C ILE A 3 16.90 10.95 -1.51
N HIS A 4 16.86 9.63 -1.26
CA HIS A 4 15.91 8.72 -1.90
C HIS A 4 14.46 8.97 -1.47
N GLU A 5 14.22 9.35 -0.21
CA GLU A 5 12.88 9.79 0.21
C GLU A 5 12.52 11.15 -0.38
N GLN A 6 13.49 12.06 -0.53
CA GLN A 6 13.26 13.36 -1.17
C GLN A 6 13.02 13.25 -2.67
N THR A 7 13.74 12.37 -3.37
CA THR A 7 13.56 12.12 -4.81
C THR A 7 12.33 11.28 -5.09
N ALA A 8 12.02 10.27 -4.27
CA ALA A 8 10.74 9.56 -4.35
C ALA A 8 9.56 10.49 -4.03
N ALA A 9 9.69 11.37 -3.03
CA ALA A 9 8.68 12.38 -2.74
C ALA A 9 8.58 13.42 -3.86
N ALA A 10 9.67 13.81 -4.50
CA ALA A 10 9.67 14.74 -5.62
C ALA A 10 9.08 14.13 -6.90
N ILE A 11 9.36 12.86 -7.20
CA ILE A 11 8.78 12.13 -8.33
C ILE A 11 7.29 11.83 -8.07
N LEU A 12 6.92 11.48 -6.84
CA LEU A 12 5.52 11.36 -6.44
C LEU A 12 4.80 12.72 -6.51
N ALA A 13 5.47 13.82 -6.15
CA ALA A 13 4.91 15.18 -6.27
C ALA A 13 4.77 15.61 -7.73
N GLN A 14 5.75 15.33 -8.59
CA GLN A 14 5.68 15.62 -10.03
C GLN A 14 4.67 14.74 -10.76
N GLY A 15 4.57 13.46 -10.39
CA GLY A 15 3.52 12.54 -10.87
C GLY A 15 2.12 12.91 -10.37
N ALA A 16 2.01 13.42 -9.14
CA ALA A 16 0.76 13.95 -8.59
C ALA A 16 0.30 15.23 -9.31
N LEU A 17 1.24 16.08 -9.74
CA LEU A 17 0.96 17.28 -10.53
C LEU A 17 0.60 16.97 -12.00
N ALA A 18 1.14 15.88 -12.57
CA ALA A 18 0.87 15.46 -13.95
C ALA A 18 -0.47 14.71 -14.12
N ALA A 19 -1.00 14.09 -13.07
CA ALA A 19 -2.18 13.22 -13.13
C ALA A 19 -3.39 13.73 -12.33
N ASP A 20 -3.66 15.04 -12.38
CA ASP A 20 -4.85 15.68 -11.78
C ASP A 20 -5.08 15.30 -10.29
N GLY A 21 -4.02 15.00 -9.53
CA GLY A 21 -4.10 14.62 -8.12
C GLY A 21 -4.61 13.20 -7.82
N VAL A 22 -4.93 12.39 -8.83
CA VAL A 22 -5.50 11.03 -8.63
C VAL A 22 -4.51 10.11 -7.92
N PHE A 23 -3.23 10.11 -8.32
CA PHE A 23 -2.20 9.30 -7.65
C PHE A 23 -1.99 9.71 -6.20
N LEU A 24 -2.07 11.02 -5.90
CA LEU A 24 -2.00 11.50 -4.53
C LEU A 24 -3.19 11.02 -3.71
N GLY A 25 -4.41 11.08 -4.27
CA GLY A 25 -5.61 10.53 -3.66
C GLY A 25 -5.47 9.03 -3.35
N LEU A 26 -5.01 8.22 -4.33
CA LEU A 26 -4.79 6.78 -4.14
C LEU A 26 -3.70 6.46 -3.10
N ALA A 27 -2.60 7.22 -3.09
CA ALA A 27 -1.54 7.06 -2.10
C ALA A 27 -2.06 7.35 -0.68
N LEU A 28 -2.83 8.43 -0.51
CA LEU A 28 -3.45 8.77 0.78
C LEU A 28 -4.50 7.73 1.20
N ALA A 29 -5.28 7.19 0.26
CA ALA A 29 -6.20 6.08 0.51
C ALA A 29 -5.45 4.86 1.07
N TYR A 30 -4.33 4.49 0.44
CA TYR A 30 -3.51 3.36 0.89
C TYR A 30 -2.98 3.58 2.31
N VAL A 31 -2.48 4.78 2.61
CA VAL A 31 -2.03 5.14 3.97
C VAL A 31 -3.18 5.05 4.97
N ALA A 32 -4.36 5.56 4.63
CA ALA A 32 -5.55 5.49 5.49
C ALA A 32 -5.94 4.04 5.80
N VAL A 33 -5.98 3.16 4.78
CA VAL A 33 -6.27 1.73 4.96
C VAL A 33 -5.24 1.06 5.88
N ARG A 34 -3.94 1.33 5.66
CA ARG A 34 -2.88 0.77 6.51
C ARG A 34 -2.96 1.28 7.95
N SER A 35 -3.35 2.54 8.16
CA SER A 35 -3.61 3.08 9.50
C SER A 35 -4.79 2.39 10.18
N ILE A 36 -5.86 2.05 9.44
CA ILE A 36 -7.02 1.33 9.98
C ILE A 36 -6.64 -0.09 10.40
N ILE A 37 -5.87 -0.83 9.58
CA ILE A 37 -5.40 -2.18 9.95
C ILE A 37 -4.53 -2.12 11.22
N LYS A 38 -3.57 -1.20 11.28
CA LYS A 38 -2.75 -1.03 12.49
C LYS A 38 -3.59 -0.62 13.70
N PHE A 39 -4.66 0.15 13.50
CA PHE A 39 -5.58 0.52 14.57
C PHE A 39 -6.38 -0.67 15.08
N THR A 40 -6.84 -1.59 14.21
CA THR A 40 -7.55 -2.80 14.65
C THR A 40 -6.64 -3.70 15.47
N ASP A 41 -5.38 -3.84 15.05
CA ASP A 41 -4.39 -4.65 15.78
C ASP A 41 -4.06 -4.01 17.14
N ALA A 42 -3.77 -2.70 17.15
CA ALA A 42 -3.43 -1.97 18.37
C ALA A 42 -4.61 -1.91 19.37
N SER A 43 -5.84 -1.77 18.90
CA SER A 43 -7.03 -1.76 19.76
C SER A 43 -7.36 -3.15 20.33
N SER A 44 -7.15 -4.21 19.54
CA SER A 44 -7.24 -5.60 20.02
C SER A 44 -6.18 -5.87 21.09
N ALA A 45 -4.92 -5.48 20.84
CA ALA A 45 -3.83 -5.60 21.81
C ALA A 45 -4.11 -4.79 23.08
N LEU A 46 -4.64 -3.57 22.97
CA LEU A 46 -5.01 -2.74 24.12
C LEU A 46 -6.03 -3.45 25.01
N ARG A 47 -7.06 -4.05 24.40
CA ARG A 47 -8.09 -4.80 25.12
C ARG A 47 -7.48 -6.00 25.83
N LYS A 48 -6.66 -6.79 25.14
CA LYS A 48 -5.96 -7.94 25.71
C LYS A 48 -5.07 -7.55 26.90
N VAL A 49 -4.25 -6.50 26.77
CA VAL A 49 -3.37 -6.02 27.85
C VAL A 49 -4.16 -5.47 29.04
N LYS A 50 -5.26 -4.73 28.78
CA LYS A 50 -6.12 -4.19 29.83
C LYS A 50 -6.78 -5.30 30.65
N ASP A 51 -7.33 -6.30 29.96
CA ASP A 51 -8.06 -7.43 30.55
C ASP A 51 -7.12 -8.45 31.21
N SER A 52 -5.84 -8.49 30.82
CA SER A 52 -4.84 -9.39 31.39
C SER A 52 -4.54 -9.04 32.85
N PRO A 53 -4.53 -10.01 33.78
CA PRO A 53 -4.16 -9.75 35.16
C PRO A 53 -2.66 -9.41 35.27
N SER A 54 -2.33 -8.40 36.08
CA SER A 54 -0.96 -8.16 36.54
C SER A 54 -0.72 -9.00 37.79
N VAL A 55 0.18 -9.99 37.69
CA VAL A 55 0.39 -11.00 38.74
C VAL A 55 1.84 -10.92 39.21
N ARG A 56 2.07 -11.11 40.51
CA ARG A 56 3.42 -11.23 41.09
C ARG A 56 3.98 -12.62 40.84
N VAL A 57 5.29 -12.79 40.92
CA VAL A 57 5.92 -14.10 40.66
C VAL A 57 5.42 -15.15 41.66
N SER A 58 5.21 -14.78 42.93
CA SER A 58 4.64 -15.65 43.98
C SER A 58 3.24 -16.16 43.67
N ASP A 59 2.41 -15.33 43.02
CA ASP A 59 0.99 -15.58 42.84
C ASP A 59 0.69 -16.30 41.50
N LEU A 60 1.73 -16.56 40.68
CA LEU A 60 1.57 -17.23 39.39
C LEU A 60 0.99 -18.63 39.53
N ARG A 61 1.44 -19.40 40.53
CA ARG A 61 0.98 -20.78 40.75
C ARG A 61 -0.52 -20.82 41.08
N SER A 62 -1.04 -19.87 41.85
CA SER A 62 -2.47 -19.83 42.18
C SER A 62 -3.32 -19.40 41.00
N VAL A 63 -2.82 -18.50 40.15
CA VAL A 63 -3.52 -18.04 38.94
C VAL A 63 -3.53 -19.09 37.81
N LEU A 64 -2.52 -19.96 37.77
CA LEU A 64 -2.37 -21.04 36.79
C LEU A 64 -2.90 -22.39 37.28
N SER A 65 -3.25 -22.51 38.56
CA SER A 65 -3.89 -23.72 39.07
C SER A 65 -5.26 -23.88 38.40
N PRO A 66 -5.56 -25.03 37.78
CA PRO A 66 -6.85 -25.24 37.13
C PRO A 66 -7.95 -25.09 38.18
N SER A 67 -8.92 -24.21 37.91
CA SER A 67 -10.17 -24.24 38.66
C SER A 67 -10.86 -25.55 38.30
N ASP A 68 -11.09 -26.42 39.28
CA ASP A 68 -11.77 -27.71 39.13
C ASP A 68 -13.01 -27.57 38.23
N GLY A 69 -13.00 -28.20 37.05
CA GLY A 69 -14.21 -28.24 36.21
C GLY A 69 -14.08 -28.50 34.70
N SER A 70 -12.88 -28.64 34.13
CA SER A 70 -12.77 -29.04 32.71
C SER A 70 -11.64 -30.05 32.49
N ASP A 71 -12.00 -31.32 32.38
CA ASP A 71 -11.16 -32.46 31.98
C ASP A 71 -10.79 -32.41 30.49
N THR A 72 -10.10 -31.35 30.10
CA THR A 72 -9.30 -31.30 28.87
C THR A 72 -8.01 -30.58 29.20
N PRO A 73 -6.82 -31.17 28.95
CA PRO A 73 -5.56 -30.46 29.10
C PRO A 73 -5.49 -29.42 27.97
N SER A 74 -6.10 -28.26 28.18
CA SER A 74 -5.86 -27.14 27.30
C SER A 74 -4.42 -26.70 27.55
N GLU A 75 -3.54 -27.02 26.60
CA GLU A 75 -2.23 -26.37 26.44
C GLU A 75 -2.37 -24.85 26.14
N GLU A 76 -3.55 -24.27 26.35
CA GLU A 76 -3.81 -22.85 26.25
C GLU A 76 -3.37 -22.20 27.56
N GLY A 77 -2.08 -21.83 27.61
CA GLY A 77 -1.56 -21.00 28.69
C GLY A 77 -2.35 -19.69 28.84
N LYS A 78 -2.32 -19.11 30.04
CA LYS A 78 -3.07 -17.89 30.34
C LYS A 78 -2.24 -16.67 30.00
N LEU A 79 -2.84 -15.68 29.32
CA LEU A 79 -2.19 -14.40 29.09
C LEU A 79 -2.04 -13.64 30.42
N VAL A 80 -0.81 -13.33 30.81
CA VAL A 80 -0.49 -12.65 32.06
C VAL A 80 0.59 -11.60 31.85
N ILE A 81 0.62 -10.62 32.76
CA ILE A 81 1.67 -9.61 32.84
C ILE A 81 2.37 -9.78 34.19
N VAL A 82 3.65 -10.10 34.15
CA VAL A 82 4.47 -10.36 35.35
C VAL A 82 5.59 -9.35 35.40
N ARG A 83 5.78 -8.72 36.55
CA ARG A 83 6.88 -7.79 36.79
C ARG A 83 7.90 -8.41 37.74
N GLY A 84 9.17 -8.33 37.39
CA GLY A 84 10.25 -8.93 38.18
C GLY A 84 11.64 -8.44 37.81
N PHE A 85 12.60 -8.80 38.64
CA PHE A 85 14.02 -8.52 38.46
C PHE A 85 14.67 -9.61 37.63
N VAL A 86 15.50 -9.21 36.67
CA VAL A 86 16.26 -10.14 35.84
C VAL A 86 17.37 -10.78 36.66
N GLU A 87 17.34 -12.10 36.81
CA GLU A 87 18.43 -12.87 37.40
C GLU A 87 18.92 -13.96 36.46
N ALA A 88 20.21 -14.30 36.55
CA ALA A 88 20.77 -15.41 35.79
C ALA A 88 20.23 -16.73 36.37
N LYS A 89 19.81 -17.67 35.51
CA LYS A 89 19.29 -18.97 35.95
C LYS A 89 20.27 -19.74 36.86
N SER A 90 21.57 -19.53 36.69
CA SER A 90 22.63 -20.14 37.50
C SER A 90 22.68 -19.66 38.96
N ALA A 91 22.01 -18.56 39.30
CA ALA A 91 21.93 -18.09 40.69
C ALA A 91 21.01 -18.98 41.55
N VAL A 92 20.07 -19.68 40.92
CA VAL A 92 19.08 -20.54 41.60
C VAL A 92 19.47 -22.02 41.53
N ASP A 93 19.94 -22.49 40.37
CA ASP A 93 20.50 -23.85 40.22
C ASP A 93 22.03 -23.80 40.32
N GLY A 94 22.59 -24.18 41.46
CA GLY A 94 24.04 -24.26 41.71
C GLY A 94 24.80 -25.31 40.88
N ASN A 95 24.23 -25.80 39.77
CA ASN A 95 24.80 -26.86 38.94
C ASN A 95 25.16 -26.34 37.53
N TRP A 96 26.41 -25.86 37.38
CA TRP A 96 26.98 -25.30 36.14
C TRP A 96 27.20 -26.32 34.99
N LYS A 97 26.79 -27.59 35.11
CA LYS A 97 27.27 -28.68 34.24
C LYS A 97 26.40 -29.03 33.01
N HIS A 98 25.29 -28.34 32.76
CA HIS A 98 24.44 -28.62 31.59
C HIS A 98 24.09 -27.37 30.76
N LEU A 99 25.10 -26.58 30.39
CA LEU A 99 24.96 -25.74 29.20
C LEU A 99 25.20 -26.64 27.99
N ARG A 100 24.13 -27.07 27.30
CA ARG A 100 24.27 -27.66 25.96
C ARG A 100 24.92 -26.59 25.06
N PRO A 101 26.13 -26.80 24.54
CA PRO A 101 26.80 -25.82 23.70
C PRO A 101 26.31 -26.03 22.27
N ASN A 102 25.06 -25.67 21.96
CA ASN A 102 24.55 -25.76 20.59
C ASN A 102 23.28 -24.92 20.46
N VAL A 103 23.40 -23.66 20.05
CA VAL A 103 22.59 -23.06 18.98
C VAL A 103 23.42 -21.88 18.43
N LEU A 104 24.37 -22.18 17.55
CA LEU A 104 25.00 -21.19 16.69
C LEU A 104 24.32 -21.28 15.33
N VAL A 105 23.31 -20.46 15.09
CA VAL A 105 22.74 -20.31 13.75
C VAL A 105 23.21 -18.97 13.21
N SER A 106 24.21 -19.03 12.34
CA SER A 106 24.63 -17.92 11.50
C SER A 106 23.75 -17.91 10.25
N HIS A 107 23.19 -16.76 9.90
CA HIS A 107 22.58 -16.56 8.59
C HIS A 107 23.32 -15.39 7.94
N GLU A 108 24.36 -15.72 7.15
CA GLU A 108 25.06 -14.74 6.33
C GLU A 108 24.23 -14.43 5.08
N SER A 109 24.21 -13.16 4.68
CA SER A 109 23.59 -12.69 3.43
C SER A 109 24.55 -11.71 2.77
N GLY A 110 24.99 -12.02 1.56
CA GLY A 110 25.88 -11.16 0.76
C GLY A 110 25.18 -9.89 0.26
N ASP A 111 25.84 -8.76 0.50
CA ASP A 111 25.77 -7.39 -0.09
C ASP A 111 24.41 -6.79 -0.51
N ARG A 112 24.06 -5.52 -0.24
CA ARG A 112 24.84 -4.33 0.13
C ARG A 112 24.21 -3.67 1.37
N GLY A 113 25.00 -3.52 2.41
CA GLY A 113 24.57 -3.10 3.75
C GLY A 113 24.22 -4.29 4.65
N VAL A 114 25.21 -4.99 5.18
CA VAL A 114 24.99 -6.17 6.03
C VAL A 114 24.82 -5.73 7.48
N ILE A 115 23.57 -5.61 7.96
CA ILE A 115 23.32 -5.59 9.41
C ILE A 115 23.36 -7.04 9.88
N ILE A 116 24.54 -7.51 10.30
CA ILE A 116 24.70 -8.84 10.91
C ILE A 116 24.20 -8.74 12.36
N ARG A 117 22.93 -9.09 12.59
CA ARG A 117 22.39 -9.19 13.95
C ARG A 117 22.62 -10.60 14.49
N ARG A 118 23.61 -10.74 15.38
CA ARG A 118 23.85 -11.98 16.14
C ARG A 118 23.21 -11.86 17.53
N THR A 119 22.21 -12.69 17.80
CA THR A 119 21.58 -12.76 19.14
C THR A 119 22.10 -13.98 19.86
N GLN A 120 22.71 -13.78 21.03
CA GLN A 120 23.06 -14.86 21.95
C GLN A 120 22.10 -14.79 23.14
N THR A 121 21.42 -15.89 23.44
CA THR A 121 20.48 -15.97 24.57
C THR A 121 21.10 -16.82 25.66
N VAL A 122 21.14 -16.26 26.87
CA VAL A 122 21.47 -16.99 28.10
C VAL A 122 20.16 -17.20 28.86
N PRO A 123 19.90 -18.39 29.41
CA PRO A 123 18.72 -18.60 30.24
C PRO A 123 18.73 -17.67 31.45
N PHE A 124 17.67 -16.88 31.60
CA PHE A 124 17.46 -16.00 32.74
C PHE A 124 16.06 -16.23 33.32
N ILE A 125 15.89 -15.81 34.56
CA ILE A 125 14.66 -15.94 35.32
C ILE A 125 14.21 -14.57 35.79
N LEU A 126 12.92 -14.44 36.03
CA LEU A 126 12.35 -13.30 36.72
C LEU A 126 12.02 -13.68 38.15
N VAL A 127 12.49 -12.83 39.06
CA VAL A 127 12.29 -12.99 40.48
C VAL A 127 11.66 -11.74 41.09
N GLU A 128 11.08 -11.88 42.27
CA GLU A 128 10.40 -10.79 42.96
C GLU A 128 11.38 -9.96 43.82
N SER A 129 11.05 -8.71 44.18
CA SER A 129 11.91 -7.95 45.12
C SER A 129 11.68 -8.41 46.57
N GLY A 130 12.74 -8.79 47.28
CA GLY A 130 12.80 -8.58 48.74
C GLY A 130 12.79 -9.78 49.70
N LYS A 131 12.90 -11.06 49.28
CA LYS A 131 13.11 -12.17 50.24
C LYS A 131 13.90 -13.33 49.65
N TRP A 132 15.20 -13.40 49.95
CA TRP A 132 15.96 -14.65 49.83
C TRP A 132 15.66 -15.58 51.02
N PRO A 133 15.52 -16.91 50.83
CA PRO A 133 15.50 -17.65 49.57
C PRO A 133 14.14 -17.56 48.85
N GLN A 134 14.17 -17.38 47.53
CA GLN A 134 12.97 -17.33 46.69
C GLN A 134 12.67 -18.71 46.13
N ASN A 135 11.58 -19.33 46.59
CA ASN A 135 11.14 -20.62 46.07
C ASN A 135 10.42 -20.50 44.72
N ASP A 136 9.94 -19.29 44.36
CA ASP A 136 9.18 -19.04 43.15
C ASP A 136 9.96 -18.13 42.20
N TYR A 137 10.25 -18.66 41.01
CA TYR A 137 10.88 -17.96 39.90
C TYR A 137 10.11 -18.24 38.61
N LEU A 138 10.16 -17.28 37.68
CA LEU A 138 9.54 -17.42 36.37
C LEU A 138 10.61 -17.59 35.30
N ILE A 139 10.56 -18.69 34.53
CA ILE A 139 11.43 -18.90 33.38
C ILE A 139 10.87 -18.12 32.19
N VAL A 140 11.69 -17.28 31.59
CA VAL A 140 11.34 -16.55 30.36
C VAL A 140 11.86 -17.32 29.16
N ASN A 141 10.95 -17.85 28.34
CA ASN A 141 11.32 -18.51 27.09
C ASN A 141 11.30 -17.49 25.94
N MET A 142 12.47 -17.30 25.33
CA MET A 142 12.69 -16.35 24.23
C MET A 142 12.43 -16.95 22.84
N ASP A 143 12.15 -18.25 22.74
CA ASP A 143 12.00 -18.98 21.48
C ASP A 143 10.85 -18.40 20.64
N GLY A 144 11.14 -18.10 19.38
CA GLY A 144 10.16 -17.54 18.44
C GLY A 144 9.81 -16.06 18.66
N SER A 145 10.34 -15.40 19.68
CA SER A 145 10.05 -13.98 19.94
C SER A 145 10.75 -13.06 18.93
N ARG A 146 9.99 -12.17 18.28
CA ARG A 146 10.50 -11.12 17.38
C ARG A 146 10.32 -9.70 17.91
N HIS A 147 9.88 -9.59 19.16
CA HIS A 147 9.55 -8.32 19.81
C HIS A 147 10.82 -7.50 20.13
N PRO A 148 10.72 -6.16 20.16
CA PRO A 148 11.81 -5.34 20.66
C PRO A 148 12.06 -5.66 22.14
N LEU A 149 13.34 -5.74 22.52
CA LEU A 149 13.77 -6.05 23.88
C LEU A 149 14.46 -4.82 24.49
N PRO A 150 14.29 -4.57 25.81
CA PRO A 150 14.85 -3.41 26.49
C PRO A 150 16.33 -3.63 26.83
N LEU A 151 17.14 -3.88 25.81
CA LEU A 151 18.58 -4.12 25.91
C LEU A 151 19.33 -2.79 26.05
N VAL A 152 20.41 -2.82 26.82
CA VAL A 152 21.33 -1.71 27.00
C VAL A 152 22.56 -1.96 26.14
N THR A 153 22.97 -0.95 25.36
CA THR A 153 24.22 -1.01 24.59
C THR A 153 25.41 -0.93 25.53
N VAL A 154 26.25 -1.96 25.51
CA VAL A 154 27.49 -2.03 26.33
C VAL A 154 28.74 -1.79 25.51
N PHE A 155 28.67 -2.04 24.21
CA PHE A 155 29.76 -1.79 23.28
C PHE A 155 29.21 -1.18 22.01
N HIS A 156 29.86 -0.11 21.54
CA HIS A 156 29.47 0.59 20.32
C HIS A 156 30.72 1.16 19.66
N GLN A 157 31.20 0.48 18.63
CA GLN A 157 32.41 0.88 17.90
C GLN A 157 32.12 0.98 16.41
N LEU A 158 32.30 2.19 15.86
CA LEU A 158 32.27 2.43 14.43
C LEU A 158 33.71 2.35 13.88
N GLN A 159 33.98 1.37 13.03
CA GLN A 159 35.21 1.25 12.27
C GLN A 159 34.99 1.89 10.90
N PRO A 160 35.54 3.10 10.65
CA PRO A 160 35.36 3.77 9.37
C PRO A 160 36.11 2.99 8.28
N ILE A 161 35.47 2.81 7.12
CA ILE A 161 36.14 2.28 5.93
C ILE A 161 36.73 3.46 5.17
N THR A 162 38.04 3.43 4.89
CA THR A 162 38.71 4.53 4.18
C THR A 162 38.10 4.70 2.78
N PRO A 163 37.54 5.86 2.45
CA PRO A 163 36.96 6.09 1.13
C PRO A 163 38.07 6.11 0.08
N SER A 164 37.88 5.38 -1.03
CA SER A 164 38.76 5.49 -2.18
C SER A 164 38.35 6.70 -3.04
N PRO A 165 39.23 7.23 -3.92
CA PRO A 165 38.86 8.34 -4.80
C PRO A 165 37.60 8.05 -5.66
N TYR A 166 37.34 6.78 -5.95
CA TYR A 166 36.16 6.33 -6.67
C TYR A 166 34.86 6.45 -5.84
N THR A 167 34.91 6.27 -4.51
CA THR A 167 33.72 6.41 -3.65
C THR A 167 33.26 7.86 -3.53
N PHE A 168 34.15 8.84 -3.67
CA PHE A 168 33.79 10.26 -3.75
C PHE A 168 32.96 10.57 -5.01
N LEU A 169 33.36 10.06 -6.17
CA LEU A 169 32.58 10.19 -7.40
C LEU A 169 31.21 9.52 -7.24
N GLN A 170 31.17 8.33 -6.64
CA GLN A 170 29.93 7.60 -6.38
C GLN A 170 28.96 8.38 -5.45
N ALA A 171 29.48 9.04 -4.42
CA ALA A 171 28.69 9.93 -3.56
C ALA A 171 28.15 11.16 -4.31
N LEU A 172 28.93 11.73 -5.23
CA LEU A 172 28.52 12.89 -6.05
C LEU A 172 27.36 12.56 -7.01
N PHE A 173 27.29 11.32 -7.49
CA PHE A 173 26.18 10.82 -8.33
C PHE A 173 25.00 10.27 -7.52
N GLY A 174 24.96 10.50 -6.20
CA GLY A 174 23.83 10.13 -5.35
C GLY A 174 23.69 8.63 -5.11
N HIS A 175 24.80 7.87 -5.16
CA HIS A 175 24.78 6.46 -4.79
C HIS A 175 25.14 6.28 -3.31
N ASP A 176 24.35 5.45 -2.62
CA ASP A 176 24.61 5.06 -1.23
C ASP A 176 25.95 4.33 -1.12
N TYR A 177 26.81 4.77 -0.19
CA TYR A 177 28.11 4.14 0.07
C TYR A 177 28.25 3.75 1.55
N PRO A 178 28.92 2.62 1.85
CA PRO A 178 29.12 2.21 3.24
C PRO A 178 30.12 3.14 3.93
N VAL A 179 29.69 3.76 5.03
CA VAL A 179 30.50 4.72 5.81
C VAL A 179 31.41 4.01 6.81
N GLY A 180 31.06 2.80 7.24
CA GLY A 180 31.85 2.01 8.18
C GLY A 180 31.16 0.72 8.63
N LEU A 181 31.91 -0.13 9.32
CA LEU A 181 31.38 -1.26 10.06
C LEU A 181 31.01 -0.77 11.47
N LEU A 182 29.75 -0.95 11.88
CA LEU A 182 29.30 -0.60 13.22
C LEU A 182 29.09 -1.88 14.03
N ASP A 183 29.95 -2.10 15.01
CA ASP A 183 29.81 -3.18 15.98
C ASP A 183 29.08 -2.66 17.20
N GLU A 184 27.85 -3.15 17.42
CA GLU A 184 27.02 -2.80 18.57
C GLU A 184 26.64 -4.06 19.36
N GLU A 185 27.07 -4.13 20.63
CA GLU A 185 26.68 -5.20 21.55
C GLU A 185 25.66 -4.68 22.56
N LYS A 186 24.54 -5.39 22.69
CA LYS A 186 23.46 -5.06 23.63
C LYS A 186 23.17 -6.21 24.56
N ILE A 187 23.01 -5.93 25.84
CA ILE A 187 22.68 -6.93 26.87
C ILE A 187 21.47 -6.52 27.68
N LEU A 188 20.77 -7.51 28.25
CA LEU A 188 19.78 -7.27 29.29
C LEU A 188 20.50 -7.34 30.65
N PRO A 189 20.66 -6.22 31.38
CA PRO A 189 21.41 -6.24 32.63
C PRO A 189 20.66 -6.99 33.73
N LEU A 190 21.42 -7.71 34.57
CA LEU A 190 20.91 -8.36 35.78
C LEU A 190 20.46 -7.32 36.80
N GLY A 191 19.46 -7.64 37.61
CA GLY A 191 18.86 -6.73 38.59
C GLY A 191 18.01 -5.62 37.98
N LYS A 192 17.80 -5.63 36.66
CA LYS A 192 16.86 -4.70 36.00
C LYS A 192 15.43 -5.16 36.26
N ASP A 193 14.58 -4.23 36.69
CA ASP A 193 13.14 -4.44 36.83
C ASP A 193 12.49 -4.38 35.44
N ILE A 194 11.86 -5.48 35.02
CA ILE A 194 11.19 -5.59 33.72
C ILE A 194 9.81 -6.24 33.86
N SER A 195 8.91 -5.86 32.95
CA SER A 195 7.61 -6.48 32.79
C SER A 195 7.62 -7.45 31.61
N ALA A 196 7.29 -8.71 31.89
CA ALA A 196 7.07 -9.74 30.90
C ALA A 196 5.58 -9.88 30.60
N VAL A 197 5.22 -9.87 29.32
CA VAL A 197 3.85 -9.93 28.80
C VAL A 197 3.75 -11.11 27.86
N GLY A 198 2.93 -12.10 28.21
CA GLY A 198 2.89 -13.32 27.41
C GLY A 198 2.00 -14.40 27.96
N ILE A 199 2.00 -15.52 27.25
CA ILE A 199 1.25 -16.71 27.62
C ILE A 199 2.08 -17.47 28.64
N CYS A 200 1.54 -17.63 29.85
CA CYS A 200 2.19 -18.40 30.90
C CYS A 200 1.59 -19.79 31.00
N SER A 201 2.46 -20.80 31.08
CA SER A 201 2.13 -22.21 31.21
C SER A 201 2.98 -22.81 32.32
N LEU A 202 2.42 -23.76 33.08
CA LEU A 202 3.17 -24.52 34.08
C LEU A 202 3.75 -25.77 33.41
N ARG A 203 5.07 -25.92 33.38
CA ARG A 203 5.76 -27.08 32.82
C ARG A 203 6.62 -27.72 33.91
N ASP A 204 6.39 -28.99 34.22
CA ASP A 204 7.10 -29.74 35.28
C ASP A 204 7.09 -29.03 36.65
N GLY A 205 6.01 -28.31 36.97
CA GLY A 205 5.88 -27.57 38.23
C GLY A 205 6.65 -26.23 38.26
N VAL A 206 7.22 -25.78 37.15
CA VAL A 206 7.89 -24.48 37.02
C VAL A 206 7.09 -23.59 36.06
N ALA A 207 6.90 -22.32 36.41
CA ALA A 207 6.20 -21.37 35.56
C ALA A 207 7.11 -20.94 34.40
N GLU A 208 6.60 -21.04 33.17
CA GLU A 208 7.26 -20.60 31.94
C GLU A 208 6.38 -19.57 31.24
N ILE A 209 6.96 -18.45 30.79
CA ILE A 209 6.27 -17.44 29.98
C ILE A 209 6.84 -17.41 28.55
N LYS A 210 5.94 -17.42 27.57
CA LYS A 210 6.24 -17.35 26.13
C LYS A 210 5.64 -16.09 25.51
N SER A 211 6.30 -15.56 24.49
CA SER A 211 5.81 -14.38 23.77
C SER A 211 4.51 -14.65 23.00
N CYS A 212 3.61 -13.67 22.95
CA CYS A 212 2.38 -13.74 22.15
C CYS A 212 2.50 -12.81 20.93
N ASN A 213 2.25 -13.34 19.72
CA ASN A 213 2.39 -12.57 18.47
C ASN A 213 1.34 -11.46 18.31
N ASP A 214 0.25 -11.50 19.08
CA ASP A 214 -0.81 -10.50 19.03
C ASP A 214 -0.49 -9.24 19.84
N LEU A 215 0.63 -9.23 20.57
CA LEU A 215 1.00 -8.16 21.48
C LEU A 215 2.27 -7.46 21.00
N PRO A 216 2.35 -6.12 21.14
CA PRO A 216 3.52 -5.38 20.66
C PRO A 216 4.76 -5.54 21.55
N TYR A 217 4.59 -6.05 22.78
CA TYR A 217 5.62 -6.15 23.80
C TYR A 217 5.71 -7.58 24.32
N PHE A 218 6.93 -8.09 24.49
CA PHE A 218 7.21 -9.31 25.24
C PHE A 218 7.89 -8.98 26.57
N LEU A 219 9.04 -8.29 26.50
CA LEU A 219 9.73 -7.72 27.65
C LEU A 219 9.74 -6.20 27.49
N SER A 220 9.41 -5.46 28.55
CA SER A 220 9.41 -4.00 28.56
C SER A 220 9.89 -3.48 29.91
N ASP A 221 10.48 -2.29 29.92
CA ASP A 221 10.78 -1.53 31.13
C ASP A 221 9.54 -0.83 31.70
N MET A 222 8.45 -0.74 30.93
CA MET A 222 7.21 -0.10 31.32
C MET A 222 6.37 -0.97 32.26
N THR A 223 5.57 -0.31 33.12
CA THR A 223 4.56 -0.98 33.95
C THR A 223 3.30 -1.32 33.14
N LYS A 224 2.39 -2.16 33.68
CA LYS A 224 1.08 -2.41 33.05
C LYS A 224 0.33 -1.12 32.71
N ASP A 225 0.24 -0.19 33.66
CA ASP A 225 -0.50 1.06 33.46
C ASP A 225 0.16 1.95 32.39
N GLN A 226 1.50 2.02 32.41
CA GLN A 226 2.25 2.75 31.38
C GLN A 226 2.07 2.13 29.99
N MET A 227 2.09 0.80 29.88
CA MET A 227 1.83 0.09 28.63
C MET A 227 0.41 0.37 28.12
N VAL A 228 -0.60 0.37 29.00
CA VAL A 228 -1.99 0.68 28.61
C VAL A 228 -2.10 2.11 28.10
N VAL A 229 -1.46 3.08 28.77
CA VAL A 229 -1.47 4.49 28.34
C VAL A 229 -0.76 4.66 26.99
N ASP A 230 0.42 4.03 26.81
CA ASP A 230 1.19 4.08 25.57
C ASP A 230 0.41 3.47 24.39
N ILE A 231 -0.13 2.25 24.56
CA ILE A 231 -0.92 1.60 23.51
C ILE A 231 -2.19 2.40 23.23
N ALA A 232 -2.85 2.97 24.24
CA ALA A 232 -4.02 3.82 24.04
C ALA A 232 -3.70 5.11 23.27
N LEU A 233 -2.57 5.76 23.57
CA LEU A 233 -2.11 6.94 22.85
C LEU A 233 -1.81 6.60 21.39
N ARG A 234 -1.07 5.51 21.15
CA ARG A 234 -0.75 5.03 19.80
C ARG A 234 -2.01 4.69 19.01
N THR A 235 -2.97 4.03 19.65
CA THR A 235 -4.27 3.68 19.06
C THR A 235 -5.07 4.93 18.69
N LYS A 236 -5.11 5.94 19.56
CA LYS A 236 -5.76 7.24 19.25
C LYS A 236 -5.09 7.95 18.07
N ILE A 237 -3.76 7.96 18.03
CA ILE A 237 -3.01 8.57 16.91
C ILE A 237 -3.33 7.84 15.60
N LEU A 238 -3.31 6.51 15.59
CA LEU A 238 -3.64 5.71 14.40
C LEU A 238 -5.08 5.98 13.94
N PHE A 239 -6.04 6.04 14.86
CA PHE A 239 -7.43 6.38 14.57
C PHE A 239 -7.59 7.73 13.87
N TRP A 240 -7.06 8.79 14.49
CA TRP A 240 -7.16 10.15 13.91
C TRP A 240 -6.38 10.28 12.60
N SER A 241 -5.22 9.64 12.50
CA SER A 241 -4.45 9.64 11.24
C SER A 241 -5.22 8.99 10.10
N GLY A 242 -5.90 7.86 10.36
CA GLY A 242 -6.73 7.18 9.37
C GLY A 242 -7.88 8.04 8.88
N ILE A 243 -8.57 8.74 9.81
CA ILE A 243 -9.66 9.67 9.47
C ILE A 243 -9.16 10.84 8.63
N VAL A 244 -8.06 11.48 9.03
CA VAL A 244 -7.51 12.65 8.32
C VAL A 244 -7.08 12.26 6.90
N PHE A 245 -6.30 11.20 6.74
CA PHE A 245 -5.86 10.75 5.41
C PHE A 245 -7.01 10.24 4.55
N GLY A 246 -8.01 9.56 5.16
CA GLY A 246 -9.21 9.11 4.46
C GLY A 246 -10.05 10.28 3.93
N ALA A 247 -10.29 11.30 4.76
CA ALA A 247 -11.03 12.50 4.35
C ALA A 247 -10.32 13.27 3.22
N LEU A 248 -9.00 13.46 3.34
CA LEU A 248 -8.19 14.10 2.30
C LEU A 248 -8.24 13.32 0.98
N SER A 249 -8.13 11.98 1.04
CA SER A 249 -8.23 11.11 -0.13
C SER A 249 -9.59 11.25 -0.82
N ILE A 250 -10.70 11.17 -0.07
CA ILE A 250 -12.05 11.30 -0.62
C ILE A 250 -12.24 12.68 -1.26
N GLY A 251 -11.75 13.74 -0.62
CA GLY A 251 -11.81 15.10 -1.16
C GLY A 251 -11.07 15.24 -2.49
N ILE A 252 -9.83 14.74 -2.58
CA ILE A 252 -9.02 14.82 -3.79
C ILE A 252 -9.62 13.99 -4.94
N LEU A 253 -10.00 12.75 -4.67
CA LEU A 253 -10.60 11.86 -5.67
C LEU A 253 -11.97 12.38 -6.15
N GLY A 254 -12.79 12.87 -5.22
CA GLY A 254 -14.07 13.50 -5.53
C GLY A 254 -13.90 14.75 -6.41
N PHE A 255 -12.95 15.62 -6.08
CA PHE A 255 -12.64 16.80 -6.90
C PHE A 255 -12.16 16.42 -8.31
N ALA A 256 -11.26 15.44 -8.42
CA ALA A 256 -10.77 14.95 -9.71
C ALA A 256 -11.91 14.36 -10.55
N ALA A 257 -12.82 13.58 -9.94
CA ALA A 257 -13.98 13.01 -10.60
C ALA A 257 -14.94 14.09 -11.14
N VAL A 258 -15.28 15.10 -10.33
CA VAL A 258 -16.15 16.21 -10.74
C VAL A 258 -15.51 17.02 -11.88
N ARG A 259 -14.21 17.31 -11.79
CA ARG A 259 -13.50 18.06 -12.84
C ARG A 259 -13.44 17.28 -14.15
N ASN A 260 -13.18 15.98 -14.10
CA ASN A 260 -13.17 15.12 -15.28
C ASN A 260 -14.57 14.99 -15.90
N TRP A 261 -15.61 14.87 -15.06
CA TRP A 261 -17.01 14.86 -15.50
C TRP A 261 -17.39 16.15 -16.24
N ASN A 262 -17.01 17.31 -15.70
CA ASN A 262 -17.27 18.61 -16.33
C ASN A 262 -16.54 18.74 -17.68
N ARG A 263 -15.27 18.32 -17.76
CA ARG A 263 -14.52 18.27 -19.03
C ARG A 263 -15.19 17.37 -20.06
N TRP A 264 -15.66 16.19 -19.64
CA TRP A 264 -16.37 15.26 -20.52
C TRP A 264 -17.72 15.79 -20.99
N LYS A 265 -18.49 16.44 -20.10
CA LYS A 265 -19.75 17.09 -20.44
C LYS A 265 -19.55 18.22 -21.46
N ALA A 266 -18.53 19.05 -21.28
CA ALA A 266 -18.17 20.10 -22.24
C ALA A 266 -17.78 19.52 -23.61
N ARG A 267 -16.97 18.45 -23.64
CA ARG A 267 -16.63 17.74 -24.89
C ARG A 267 -17.86 17.13 -25.56
N ARG A 268 -18.83 16.61 -24.81
CA ARG A 268 -20.10 16.10 -25.35
C ARG A 268 -20.93 17.21 -25.99
N GLN A 269 -21.06 18.36 -25.32
CA GLN A 269 -21.77 19.52 -25.87
C GLN A 269 -21.11 20.03 -27.15
N GLN A 270 -19.76 20.12 -27.19
CA GLN A 270 -19.04 20.49 -28.41
C GLN A 270 -19.27 19.51 -29.56
N ARG A 271 -19.30 18.20 -29.30
CA ARG A 271 -19.59 17.19 -30.34
C ARG A 271 -21.02 17.36 -30.90
N GLN A 272 -22.00 17.62 -30.03
CA GLN A 272 -23.37 17.89 -30.48
C GLN A 272 -23.47 19.17 -31.29
N ALA A 273 -22.83 20.26 -30.84
CA ALA A 273 -22.79 21.53 -31.57
C ALA A 273 -22.08 21.39 -32.93
N GLN A 274 -21.00 20.62 -33.00
CA GLN A 274 -20.29 20.36 -34.26
C GLN A 274 -21.13 19.51 -35.22
N GLN A 275 -21.88 18.53 -34.72
CA GLN A 275 -22.79 17.74 -35.55
C GLN A 275 -23.96 18.59 -36.06
N GLN A 276 -24.54 19.45 -35.22
CA GLN A 276 -25.59 20.38 -35.64
C GLN A 276 -25.07 21.43 -36.63
N ASN A 277 -23.87 21.97 -36.41
CA ASN A 277 -23.23 22.91 -37.34
C ASN A 277 -22.89 22.22 -38.68
N ASN A 278 -22.40 20.98 -38.65
CA ASN A 278 -22.17 20.21 -39.88
C ASN A 278 -23.47 19.97 -40.67
N LEU A 279 -24.57 19.61 -40.00
CA LEU A 279 -25.89 19.47 -40.64
C LEU A 279 -26.42 20.80 -41.19
N ALA A 280 -26.31 21.89 -40.41
CA ALA A 280 -26.72 23.23 -40.86
C ALA A 280 -25.87 23.74 -42.03
N ARG A 281 -24.57 23.39 -42.08
CA ARG A 281 -23.68 23.73 -43.20
C ARG A 281 -23.95 22.88 -44.44
N GLU A 282 -24.42 21.64 -44.28
CA GLU A 282 -24.94 20.83 -45.39
C GLU A 282 -26.24 21.43 -45.95
N ASP A 283 -27.14 21.97 -45.12
CA ASP A 283 -28.40 22.57 -45.59
C ASP A 283 -28.23 24.00 -46.14
N ALA A 284 -27.23 24.76 -45.67
CA ALA A 284 -26.96 26.13 -46.10
C ALA A 284 -26.05 26.26 -47.33
N ASP A 285 -25.66 25.15 -47.97
CA ASP A 285 -24.92 25.16 -49.22
C ASP A 285 -25.80 25.81 -50.32
N PRO A 286 -25.45 26.98 -50.87
CA PRO A 286 -26.33 27.78 -51.72
C PRO A 286 -26.82 27.07 -52.99
N GLU A 287 -26.17 25.98 -53.38
CA GLU A 287 -26.59 25.14 -54.50
C GLU A 287 -27.80 24.24 -54.18
N ILE A 288 -28.09 23.95 -52.91
CA ILE A 288 -29.29 23.19 -52.51
C ILE A 288 -30.52 24.11 -52.46
N ALA A 289 -30.33 25.37 -52.08
CA ALA A 289 -31.40 26.37 -52.03
C ALA A 289 -31.81 26.88 -53.42
N ALA A 290 -30.87 26.94 -54.37
CA ALA A 290 -31.14 27.40 -55.74
C ALA A 290 -31.95 26.39 -56.59
N GLU A 291 -31.89 25.09 -56.28
CA GLU A 291 -32.63 24.05 -57.01
C GLU A 291 -34.12 23.92 -56.58
N GLY A 292 -34.57 24.68 -55.57
CA GLY A 292 -35.93 24.59 -55.01
C GLY A 292 -36.97 25.54 -55.60
N THR A 293 -36.63 26.35 -56.61
CA THR A 293 -37.53 27.39 -57.16
C THR A 293 -37.83 27.27 -58.66
N GLU A 294 -37.14 26.38 -59.39
CA GLU A 294 -37.44 26.05 -60.78
C GLU A 294 -37.91 24.60 -60.88
N GLU A 295 -39.03 24.34 -61.56
CA GLU A 295 -39.49 22.97 -61.82
C GLU A 295 -38.48 22.26 -62.75
N ILE A 296 -37.59 21.45 -62.17
CA ILE A 296 -36.61 20.65 -62.91
C ILE A 296 -37.38 19.54 -63.67
N PRO A 297 -37.26 19.43 -65.00
CA PRO A 297 -37.89 18.35 -65.75
C PRO A 297 -37.41 16.96 -65.29
N ASP A 298 -38.30 15.96 -65.25
CA ASP A 298 -38.01 14.58 -64.80
C ASP A 298 -36.76 13.97 -65.46
N GLY A 299 -36.49 14.36 -66.72
CA GLY A 299 -35.32 13.91 -67.49
C GLY A 299 -33.96 14.34 -66.92
N GLU A 300 -33.93 15.31 -66.01
CA GLU A 300 -32.71 15.91 -65.46
C GLU A 300 -32.53 15.65 -63.96
N LEU A 301 -33.48 14.96 -63.31
CA LEU A 301 -33.44 14.63 -61.90
C LEU A 301 -32.50 13.45 -61.61
N CYS A 302 -31.76 13.55 -60.51
CA CYS A 302 -30.89 12.52 -60.00
C CYS A 302 -31.65 11.20 -59.81
N VAL A 303 -31.14 10.11 -60.40
CA VAL A 303 -31.80 8.79 -60.39
C VAL A 303 -31.89 8.14 -59.01
N ILE A 304 -31.21 8.69 -58.00
CA ILE A 304 -31.19 8.16 -56.63
C ILE A 304 -32.17 8.92 -55.72
N CYS A 305 -32.05 10.25 -55.63
CA CYS A 305 -32.92 11.03 -54.75
C CYS A 305 -34.19 11.55 -55.42
N LEU A 306 -34.23 11.64 -56.76
CA LEU A 306 -35.36 12.17 -57.53
C LEU A 306 -35.80 13.59 -57.13
N THR A 307 -34.94 14.35 -56.44
CA THR A 307 -35.26 15.70 -55.92
C THR A 307 -34.34 16.78 -56.47
N ARG A 308 -33.14 16.42 -56.94
CA ARG A 308 -32.07 17.36 -57.31
C ARG A 308 -31.52 17.08 -58.70
N ARG A 309 -30.96 18.09 -59.37
CA ARG A 309 -30.47 17.96 -60.75
C ARG A 309 -29.23 17.06 -60.82
N ARG A 310 -29.04 16.36 -61.94
CA ARG A 310 -27.83 15.57 -62.22
C ARG A 310 -26.66 16.52 -62.46
N ARG A 311 -25.61 16.43 -61.65
CA ARG A 311 -24.40 17.28 -61.75
C ARG A 311 -23.10 16.52 -61.64
N SER A 312 -23.13 15.20 -61.46
CA SER A 312 -21.93 14.38 -61.27
C SER A 312 -21.85 13.28 -62.31
N ALA A 313 -20.74 13.26 -63.05
CA ALA A 313 -20.40 12.22 -64.01
C ALA A 313 -19.44 11.22 -63.38
N PHE A 314 -19.68 9.92 -63.57
CA PHE A 314 -18.84 8.87 -63.02
C PHE A 314 -17.69 8.48 -63.97
N ILE A 315 -16.48 8.32 -63.45
CA ILE A 315 -15.29 7.91 -64.21
C ILE A 315 -15.02 6.42 -63.96
N PRO A 316 -14.79 5.60 -65.02
CA PRO A 316 -14.57 6.00 -66.41
C PRO A 316 -15.81 5.98 -67.32
N CYS A 317 -16.99 5.60 -66.82
CA CYS A 317 -18.14 5.34 -67.68
C CYS A 317 -18.82 6.59 -68.29
N GLY A 318 -18.53 7.79 -67.76
CA GLY A 318 -19.01 9.07 -68.25
C GLY A 318 -20.46 9.42 -67.91
N HIS A 319 -21.21 8.54 -67.23
CA HIS A 319 -22.64 8.75 -66.99
C HIS A 319 -22.92 9.87 -65.97
N LEU A 320 -23.59 10.92 -66.44
CA LEU A 320 -24.11 12.04 -65.64
C LEU A 320 -25.51 11.69 -65.10
N VAL A 321 -25.57 11.03 -63.95
CA VAL A 321 -26.83 10.41 -63.45
C VAL A 321 -27.19 10.77 -62.02
N CYS A 322 -26.24 11.35 -61.26
CA CYS A 322 -26.44 11.68 -59.85
C CYS A 322 -26.23 13.18 -59.59
N CYS A 323 -26.90 13.70 -58.54
CA CYS A 323 -26.50 14.96 -57.92
C CYS A 323 -25.22 14.74 -57.10
N GLN A 324 -24.54 15.82 -56.71
CA GLN A 324 -23.25 15.75 -56.01
C GLN A 324 -23.29 14.91 -54.73
N ARG A 325 -24.31 15.08 -53.90
CA ARG A 325 -24.44 14.34 -52.63
C ARG A 325 -24.64 12.84 -52.85
N CYS A 326 -25.47 12.47 -53.82
CA CYS A 326 -25.71 11.07 -54.15
C CYS A 326 -24.48 10.42 -54.79
N ALA A 327 -23.73 11.15 -55.63
CA ALA A 327 -22.48 10.66 -56.20
C ALA A 327 -21.42 10.37 -55.14
N LEU A 328 -21.23 11.28 -54.16
CA LEU A 328 -20.35 11.07 -53.01
C LEU A 328 -20.80 9.93 -52.09
N SER A 329 -22.10 9.62 -52.06
CA SER A 329 -22.60 8.44 -51.34
C SER A 329 -22.20 7.16 -52.07
N VAL A 330 -22.40 7.10 -53.39
CA VAL A 330 -22.06 5.95 -54.22
C VAL A 330 -20.55 5.68 -54.22
N GLU A 331 -19.71 6.73 -54.22
CA GLU A 331 -18.25 6.57 -54.11
C GLU A 331 -17.78 5.96 -52.79
N ARG A 332 -18.53 6.18 -51.70
CA ARG A 332 -18.18 5.68 -50.36
C ARG A 332 -18.60 4.22 -50.14
N ASP A 333 -19.34 3.62 -51.07
CA ASP A 333 -19.72 2.22 -50.98
C ASP A 333 -18.50 1.30 -51.16
N LEU A 334 -18.57 0.10 -50.57
CA LEU A 334 -17.48 -0.88 -50.58
C LEU A 334 -17.11 -1.36 -52.01
N ALA A 335 -18.06 -1.27 -52.94
CA ALA A 335 -17.88 -1.61 -54.35
C ALA A 335 -18.68 -0.61 -55.23
N PRO A 336 -18.14 0.58 -55.50
CA PRO A 336 -18.87 1.68 -56.13
C PRO A 336 -19.18 1.33 -57.59
N LYS A 337 -20.45 1.36 -57.97
CA LYS A 337 -20.92 1.04 -59.33
C LYS A 337 -21.88 2.10 -59.84
N CYS A 338 -21.80 2.40 -61.13
CA CYS A 338 -22.71 3.32 -61.78
C CYS A 338 -24.16 2.81 -61.65
N PRO A 339 -25.12 3.63 -61.17
CA PRO A 339 -26.52 3.21 -61.04
C PRO A 339 -27.17 2.78 -62.36
N VAL A 340 -26.66 3.28 -63.49
CA VAL A 340 -27.21 3.01 -64.83
C VAL A 340 -26.49 1.86 -65.52
N CYS A 341 -25.17 1.96 -65.74
CA CYS A 341 -24.43 0.93 -66.48
C CYS A 341 -23.77 -0.15 -65.62
N ARG A 342 -23.85 -0.03 -64.29
CA ARG A 342 -23.23 -0.95 -63.30
C ARG A 342 -21.71 -1.12 -63.38
N GLN A 343 -21.04 -0.35 -64.24
CA GLN A 343 -19.59 -0.30 -64.33
C GLN A 343 -18.98 0.21 -63.03
N SER A 344 -17.85 -0.35 -62.60
CA SER A 344 -17.14 0.11 -61.42
C SER A 344 -16.67 1.56 -61.59
N ILE A 345 -16.92 2.36 -60.57
CA ILE A 345 -16.58 3.78 -60.53
C ILE A 345 -15.24 3.92 -59.81
N ARG A 346 -14.35 4.78 -60.30
CA ARG A 346 -13.14 5.19 -59.59
C ARG A 346 -13.33 6.48 -58.81
N THR A 347 -14.03 7.43 -59.42
CA THR A 347 -14.34 8.74 -58.87
C THR A 347 -15.49 9.35 -59.67
N SER A 348 -16.14 10.37 -59.14
CA SER A 348 -17.10 11.22 -59.82
C SER A 348 -16.54 12.62 -59.93
N VAL A 349 -16.85 13.26 -61.05
CA VAL A 349 -16.47 14.65 -61.31
C VAL A 349 -17.76 15.46 -61.41
N ARG A 350 -17.75 16.61 -60.73
CA ARG A 350 -18.83 17.58 -60.82
C ARG A 350 -18.74 18.32 -62.16
N ILE A 351 -19.86 18.37 -62.87
CA ILE A 351 -20.04 19.09 -64.12
C ILE A 351 -20.78 20.39 -63.81
N TYR A 352 -20.25 21.49 -64.36
CA TYR A 352 -20.86 22.82 -64.29
C TYR A 352 -21.37 23.16 -65.69
N ASP A 353 -22.65 23.51 -65.79
CA ASP A 353 -23.25 23.98 -67.04
C ASP A 353 -22.75 25.42 -67.30
N SER A 354 -22.43 25.74 -68.54
CA SER A 354 -21.91 27.06 -68.98
C SER A 354 -22.99 28.09 -69.17
#